data_AF-A0A9E5NGA1-F1
#
_entry.id   AF-A0A9E5NGA1-F1
#
_cell.length_a   1.000
_cell.length_b   1.000
_cell.length_c   1.000
_cell.angle_alpha   90.00
_cell.angle_beta   90.00
_cell.angle_gamma   90.00
#
_symmetry.space_group_name_H-M   'P 1'
#
loop_
_entity.id
_entity.type
_entity.pdbx_description
1 polymer ?
#
loop_
_entity_poly.entity_id
_entity_poly.type
_entity_poly.pdbx_seq_one_letter_code
_entity_poly.pdbx_strand_id
1 'polypeptide(L)'
;MDVTSPSGDVAFDLVPAGPHPVVFFSNDSEIGEATIDVSPSSTSFTIQVDLYDLTVRVIGGQGQGLPFATVFVRKDGKLVQTVNADENGVATAIQLVAGDYEVLADYRGFTGSAQVPESDLVSHRTVTVQLAAYAEVFGVILTFWTFMALIAIVVVLVVAIAVLMVEYSHWRRRTISRRELKLIKPQK
;
A
#
# COMPACT_ATOMS: atom_id res chain seq x y z
N MET A 1 -9.10 17.62 -28.52
CA MET A 1 -7.89 17.13 -27.83
C MET A 1 -7.16 16.28 -28.84
N ASP A 2 -5.99 16.71 -29.25
CA ASP A 2 -5.11 15.93 -30.13
C ASP A 2 -4.06 15.21 -29.30
N VAL A 3 -3.65 14.02 -29.75
CA VAL A 3 -2.67 13.19 -29.07
C VAL A 3 -1.35 13.32 -29.80
N THR A 4 -0.26 13.57 -29.07
CA THR A 4 1.08 13.66 -29.65
C THR A 4 1.50 12.30 -30.21
N SER A 5 2.28 12.31 -31.29
CA SER A 5 2.93 11.11 -31.81
C SER A 5 3.92 10.52 -30.79
N PRO A 6 4.44 9.29 -31.01
CA PRO A 6 5.52 8.74 -30.18
C PRO A 6 6.81 9.57 -30.18
N SER A 7 6.98 10.48 -31.16
CA SER A 7 8.09 11.43 -31.22
C SER A 7 7.80 12.76 -30.49
N GLY A 8 6.59 12.92 -29.92
CA GLY A 8 6.18 14.13 -29.20
C GLY A 8 5.60 15.24 -30.09
N ASP A 9 5.34 14.95 -31.37
CA ASP A 9 4.89 15.95 -32.33
C ASP A 9 3.35 16.00 -32.44
N VAL A 10 2.81 17.20 -32.62
CA VAL A 10 1.41 17.44 -32.96
C VAL A 10 1.33 18.59 -33.98
N ALA A 11 0.48 18.45 -35.00
CA ALA A 11 0.33 19.45 -36.05
C ALA A 11 -1.12 19.94 -36.12
N PHE A 12 -1.27 21.25 -36.29
CA PHE A 12 -2.56 21.91 -36.44
C PHE A 12 -2.55 22.70 -37.74
N ASP A 13 -3.51 22.42 -38.60
CA ASP A 13 -3.65 23.13 -39.88
C ASP A 13 -4.53 24.38 -39.72
N LEU A 14 -4.23 25.40 -40.54
CA LEU A 14 -5.04 26.62 -40.67
C LEU A 14 -5.21 27.42 -39.37
N VAL A 15 -4.22 27.39 -38.47
CA VAL A 15 -4.22 28.20 -37.25
C VAL A 15 -4.04 29.69 -37.60
N PRO A 16 -4.98 30.59 -37.23
CA PRO A 16 -4.84 32.01 -37.49
C PRO A 16 -3.63 32.62 -36.74
N ALA A 17 -3.04 33.67 -37.31
CA ALA A 17 -1.97 34.39 -36.64
C ALA A 17 -2.46 35.08 -35.35
N GLY A 18 -1.64 35.02 -34.31
CA GLY A 18 -1.89 35.60 -33.00
C GLY A 18 -1.54 34.67 -31.83
N PRO A 19 -1.74 35.15 -30.59
CA PRO A 19 -1.47 34.37 -29.39
C PRO A 19 -2.56 33.32 -29.14
N HIS A 20 -2.14 32.09 -28.89
CA HIS A 20 -3.01 30.97 -28.56
C HIS A 20 -2.56 30.32 -27.25
N PRO A 21 -3.44 30.17 -26.25
CA PRO A 21 -3.16 29.37 -25.07
C PRO A 21 -3.23 27.88 -25.42
N VAL A 22 -2.24 27.12 -24.95
CA VAL A 22 -2.13 25.68 -25.14
C VAL A 22 -1.99 25.04 -23.78
N VAL A 23 -2.83 24.04 -23.53
CA VAL A 23 -2.81 23.24 -22.30
C VAL A 23 -2.35 21.83 -22.66
N PHE A 24 -1.41 21.31 -21.87
CA PHE A 24 -0.82 20.00 -22.09
C PHE A 24 -1.42 19.01 -21.09
N PHE A 25 -1.65 17.78 -21.53
CA PHE A 25 -2.15 16.71 -20.68
C PHE A 25 -1.26 15.47 -20.82
N SER A 26 -1.05 14.77 -19.71
CA SER A 26 -0.46 13.43 -19.64
C SER A 26 -1.40 12.56 -18.81
N ASN A 27 -1.85 11.44 -19.36
CA ASN A 27 -2.81 10.52 -18.72
C ASN A 27 -4.01 11.26 -18.07
N ASP A 28 -4.62 12.17 -18.83
CA ASP A 28 -5.75 13.03 -18.41
C ASP A 28 -5.46 14.01 -17.25
N SER A 29 -4.21 14.09 -16.78
CA SER A 29 -3.74 15.12 -15.86
C SER A 29 -3.14 16.28 -16.65
N GLU A 30 -3.56 17.50 -16.33
CA GLU A 30 -2.92 18.71 -16.85
C GLU A 30 -1.45 18.77 -16.40
N ILE A 31 -0.54 18.98 -17.35
CA ILE A 31 0.91 19.01 -17.11
C ILE A 31 1.53 20.39 -17.29
N GLY A 32 0.76 21.35 -17.81
CA GLY A 32 1.17 22.74 -17.90
C GLY A 32 0.36 23.51 -18.94
N GLU A 33 0.62 24.81 -18.98
CA GLU A 33 0.05 25.73 -19.96
C GLU A 33 1.16 26.59 -20.57
N ALA A 34 1.01 26.94 -21.84
CA ALA A 34 1.86 27.90 -22.51
C ALA A 34 1.03 28.79 -23.43
N THR A 35 1.55 29.97 -23.77
CA THR A 35 0.99 30.79 -24.85
C THR A 35 1.95 30.75 -26.02
N ILE A 36 1.48 30.27 -27.18
CA ILE A 36 2.25 30.28 -28.43
C ILE A 36 1.77 31.45 -29.29
N ASP A 37 2.69 32.22 -29.87
CA ASP A 37 2.34 33.34 -30.76
C ASP A 37 2.56 32.94 -32.22
N VAL A 38 1.49 32.51 -32.86
CA VAL A 38 1.51 31.97 -34.22
C VAL A 38 1.64 33.11 -35.22
N SER A 39 2.58 32.99 -36.15
CA SER A 39 2.76 33.96 -37.24
C SER A 39 3.20 33.26 -38.52
N PRO A 40 3.09 33.91 -39.70
CA PRO A 40 3.58 33.32 -40.95
C PRO A 40 5.07 32.94 -40.92
N SER A 41 5.87 33.53 -40.04
CA SER A 41 7.30 33.26 -39.84
C SER A 41 7.61 32.35 -38.64
N SER A 42 6.62 32.03 -37.81
CA SER A 42 6.77 31.21 -36.62
C SER A 42 5.58 30.25 -36.51
N THR A 43 5.79 29.05 -37.05
CA THR A 43 4.79 27.97 -37.14
C THR A 43 5.21 26.71 -36.40
N SER A 44 6.41 26.69 -35.80
CA SER A 44 6.94 25.57 -35.02
C SER A 44 7.33 26.06 -33.64
N PHE A 45 6.81 25.39 -32.62
CA PHE A 45 7.01 25.70 -31.21
C PHE A 45 7.41 24.42 -30.48
N THR A 46 8.44 24.48 -29.64
CA THR A 46 8.86 23.36 -28.81
C THR A 46 8.54 23.69 -27.36
N ILE A 47 7.74 22.85 -26.72
CA ILE A 47 7.50 22.89 -25.28
C ILE A 47 8.27 21.74 -24.65
N GLN A 48 9.08 22.06 -23.64
CA GLN A 48 9.79 21.07 -22.84
C GLN A 48 9.07 20.92 -21.49
N VAL A 49 8.72 19.67 -21.16
CA VAL A 49 8.14 19.32 -19.85
C VAL A 49 9.03 18.24 -19.24
N ASP A 50 9.55 18.50 -18.05
CA ASP A 50 10.33 17.53 -17.31
C ASP A 50 9.37 16.58 -16.58
N LEU A 51 9.54 15.28 -16.84
CA LEU A 51 8.74 14.20 -16.27
C LEU A 51 9.60 13.34 -15.36
N TYR A 52 9.00 12.88 -14.26
CA TYR A 52 9.66 12.17 -13.17
C TYR A 52 8.91 10.89 -12.82
N ASP A 53 9.65 9.93 -12.30
CA ASP A 53 9.11 8.68 -11.79
C ASP A 53 9.09 8.71 -10.25
N LEU A 54 7.95 8.39 -9.67
CA LEU A 54 7.76 8.31 -8.23
C LEU A 54 7.81 6.87 -7.76
N THR A 55 8.82 6.54 -6.96
CA THR A 55 8.92 5.23 -6.31
C THR A 55 8.30 5.27 -4.93
N VAL A 56 7.27 4.45 -4.70
CA VAL A 56 6.58 4.29 -3.42
C VAL A 56 6.83 2.90 -2.87
N ARG A 57 7.30 2.80 -1.62
CA ARG A 57 7.47 1.55 -0.89
C ARG A 57 6.38 1.40 0.14
N VAL A 58 5.50 0.42 -0.04
CA VAL A 58 4.43 0.08 0.88
C VAL A 58 4.90 -1.01 1.83
N ILE A 59 4.91 -0.70 3.13
CA ILE A 59 5.39 -1.61 4.17
C ILE A 59 4.33 -1.87 5.25
N GLY A 60 4.42 -3.04 5.88
CA GLY A 60 3.60 -3.41 7.03
C GLY A 60 4.18 -2.97 8.37
N GLY A 61 3.52 -3.39 9.44
CA GLY A 61 3.88 -3.08 10.82
C GLY A 61 5.23 -3.66 11.28
N GLN A 62 5.78 -4.67 10.60
CA GLN A 62 7.14 -5.19 10.86
C GLN A 62 8.19 -4.61 9.90
N GLY A 63 7.82 -3.64 9.05
CA GLY A 63 8.69 -3.12 8.00
C GLY A 63 8.87 -4.06 6.80
N GLN A 64 8.09 -5.15 6.73
CA GLN A 64 8.03 -6.01 5.56
C GLN A 64 7.35 -5.31 4.39
N GLY A 65 7.78 -5.58 3.17
CA GLY A 65 7.07 -5.14 1.97
C GLY A 65 5.68 -5.79 1.87
N LEU A 66 4.68 -5.04 1.42
CA LEU A 66 3.33 -5.54 1.20
C LEU A 66 3.08 -5.72 -0.31
N PRO A 67 3.18 -6.96 -0.82
CA PRO A 67 3.11 -7.20 -2.25
C PRO A 67 1.69 -6.97 -2.78
N PHE A 68 1.58 -6.49 -4.01
CA PHE A 68 0.29 -6.22 -4.68
C PHE A 68 -0.57 -5.17 -3.96
N ALA A 69 -0.01 -4.37 -3.06
CA ALA A 69 -0.69 -3.20 -2.51
C ALA A 69 -1.01 -2.21 -3.64
N THR A 70 -2.20 -1.64 -3.63
CA THR A 70 -2.59 -0.63 -4.62
C THR A 70 -2.21 0.75 -4.10
N VAL A 71 -1.50 1.51 -4.91
CA VAL A 71 -1.09 2.89 -4.63
C VAL A 71 -1.84 3.83 -5.56
N PHE A 72 -2.55 4.77 -4.96
CA PHE A 72 -3.26 5.85 -5.62
C PHE A 72 -2.43 7.13 -5.49
N VAL A 73 -1.96 7.65 -6.62
CA VAL A 73 -1.21 8.90 -6.69
C VAL A 73 -2.18 10.02 -7.02
N ARG A 74 -2.23 11.05 -6.18
CA ARG A 74 -3.13 12.20 -6.31
C ARG A 74 -2.36 13.50 -6.37
N LYS A 75 -2.88 14.45 -7.14
CA LYS A 75 -2.44 15.85 -7.18
C LYS A 75 -3.67 16.73 -7.01
N ASP A 76 -3.62 17.69 -6.08
CA ASP A 76 -4.73 18.58 -5.77
C ASP A 76 -6.08 17.86 -5.53
N GLY A 77 -6.01 16.70 -4.86
CA GLY A 77 -7.17 15.85 -4.55
C GLY A 77 -7.72 15.03 -5.73
N LYS A 78 -7.17 15.17 -6.94
CA LYS A 78 -7.54 14.38 -8.11
C LYS A 78 -6.64 13.16 -8.27
N LEU A 79 -7.21 12.02 -8.64
CA LEU A 79 -6.45 10.81 -8.96
C LEU A 79 -5.71 11.00 -10.29
N VAL A 80 -4.38 10.87 -10.25
CA VAL A 80 -3.49 10.97 -11.41
C VAL A 80 -3.13 9.58 -11.93
N GLN A 81 -2.75 8.68 -11.02
CA GLN A 81 -2.36 7.33 -11.41
C GLN A 81 -2.74 6.30 -10.34
N THR A 82 -3.01 5.08 -10.77
CA THR A 82 -3.14 3.92 -9.89
C THR A 82 -2.11 2.89 -10.32
N VAL A 83 -1.26 2.47 -9.39
CA VAL A 83 -0.18 1.50 -9.62
C VAL A 83 -0.21 0.44 -8.54
N ASN A 84 0.17 -0.79 -8.89
CA ASN A 84 0.25 -1.89 -7.92
C ASN A 84 1.71 -2.14 -7.55
N ALA A 85 1.94 -2.45 -6.28
CA ALA A 85 3.25 -2.81 -5.78
C ALA A 85 3.68 -4.21 -6.27
N ASP A 86 4.99 -4.34 -6.49
CA ASP A 86 5.66 -5.60 -6.85
C ASP A 86 5.74 -6.57 -5.65
N GLU A 87 6.44 -7.69 -5.83
CA GLU A 87 6.64 -8.70 -4.78
C GLU A 87 7.37 -8.18 -3.52
N ASN A 88 8.10 -7.07 -3.64
CA ASN A 88 8.83 -6.43 -2.55
C ASN A 88 8.06 -5.28 -1.90
N GLY A 89 6.83 -5.02 -2.34
CA GLY A 89 6.02 -3.91 -1.88
C GLY A 89 6.43 -2.56 -2.48
N VAL A 90 7.05 -2.54 -3.65
CA VAL A 90 7.47 -1.31 -4.35
C VAL A 90 6.56 -1.06 -5.55
N ALA A 91 5.99 0.14 -5.64
CA ALA A 91 5.19 0.60 -6.76
C ALA A 91 5.83 1.84 -7.39
N THR A 92 5.87 1.90 -8.72
CA THR A 92 6.43 3.05 -9.45
C THR A 92 5.36 3.71 -10.31
N ALA A 93 5.04 4.95 -9.98
CA ALA A 93 4.24 5.82 -10.84
C ALA A 93 5.19 6.54 -11.81
N ILE A 94 4.80 6.64 -13.07
CA ILE A 94 5.67 7.09 -14.16
C ILE A 94 5.12 8.35 -14.81
N GLN A 95 6.02 9.13 -15.41
CA GLN A 95 5.65 10.31 -16.21
C GLN A 95 4.85 11.36 -15.43
N LEU A 96 5.21 11.57 -14.17
CA LEU A 96 4.63 12.62 -13.33
C LEU A 96 5.35 13.94 -13.57
N VAL A 97 4.61 15.05 -13.51
CA VAL A 97 5.19 16.38 -13.62
C VAL A 97 5.75 16.80 -12.27
N ALA A 98 6.72 17.70 -12.25
CA ALA A 98 7.09 18.40 -11.03
C ALA A 98 5.85 18.97 -10.30
N GLY A 99 5.82 18.77 -8.98
CA GLY A 99 4.78 19.28 -8.10
C GLY A 99 4.58 18.40 -6.88
N ASP A 100 3.70 18.84 -6.00
CA ASP A 100 3.34 18.12 -4.78
C ASP A 100 2.27 17.06 -5.06
N TYR A 101 2.44 15.88 -4.49
CA TYR A 101 1.52 14.75 -4.62
C TYR A 101 1.14 14.19 -3.25
N GLU A 102 -0.04 13.59 -3.19
CA GLU A 102 -0.46 12.71 -2.10
C GLU A 102 -0.49 11.28 -2.62
N VAL A 103 0.16 10.36 -1.91
CA VAL A 103 0.06 8.93 -2.19
C VAL A 103 -0.80 8.27 -1.13
N LEU A 104 -1.77 7.46 -1.55
CA LEU A 104 -2.60 6.64 -0.67
C LEU A 104 -2.37 5.18 -1.04
N ALA A 105 -1.92 4.37 -0.09
CA ALA A 105 -1.75 2.94 -0.27
C ALA A 105 -2.94 2.20 0.37
N ASP A 106 -3.48 1.22 -0.34
CA ASP A 106 -4.41 0.22 0.18
C ASP A 106 -3.78 -1.17 0.05
N TYR A 107 -3.86 -1.93 1.13
CA TYR A 107 -3.53 -3.34 1.13
C TYR A 107 -4.63 -4.12 1.83
N ARG A 108 -5.57 -4.67 1.04
CA ARG A 108 -6.70 -5.47 1.53
C ARG A 108 -7.49 -4.76 2.65
N GLY A 109 -7.74 -3.46 2.48
CA GLY A 109 -8.48 -2.63 3.44
C GLY A 109 -7.63 -1.98 4.54
N PHE A 110 -6.33 -2.26 4.62
CA PHE A 110 -5.40 -1.45 5.39
C PHE A 110 -4.96 -0.26 4.55
N THR A 111 -5.28 0.95 5.01
CA THR A 111 -4.96 2.17 4.28
C THR A 111 -3.95 3.04 5.03
N GLY A 112 -3.19 3.82 4.27
CA GLY A 112 -2.24 4.80 4.76
C GLY A 112 -1.92 5.82 3.67
N SER A 113 -1.48 7.01 4.06
CA SER A 113 -1.10 8.05 3.12
C SER A 113 0.22 8.72 3.48
N ALA A 114 0.87 9.28 2.48
CA ALA A 114 2.04 10.11 2.63
C ALA A 114 1.96 11.30 1.66
N GLN A 115 2.53 12.42 2.08
CA GLN A 115 2.74 13.57 1.21
C GLN A 115 4.10 13.42 0.52
N VAL A 116 4.14 13.78 -0.75
CA VAL A 116 5.32 13.73 -1.60
C VAL A 116 5.57 15.15 -2.09
N PRO A 117 6.48 15.89 -1.45
CA PRO A 117 6.83 17.22 -1.91
C PRO A 117 7.54 17.13 -3.26
N GLU A 118 7.40 18.16 -4.09
CA GLU A 118 8.07 18.28 -5.40
C GLU A 118 9.57 17.95 -5.31
N SER A 119 10.25 18.42 -4.26
CA SER A 119 11.68 18.17 -4.05
C SER A 119 12.03 16.68 -3.92
N ASP A 120 11.15 15.89 -3.29
CA ASP A 120 11.36 14.45 -3.14
C ASP A 120 11.14 13.70 -4.47
N LEU A 121 10.17 14.16 -5.27
CA LEU A 121 9.92 13.63 -6.62
C LEU A 121 11.10 13.89 -7.55
N VAL A 122 11.55 15.14 -7.64
CA VAL A 122 12.68 15.55 -8.51
C VAL A 122 13.98 14.85 -8.10
N SER A 123 14.16 14.60 -6.80
CA SER A 123 15.34 13.89 -6.27
C SER A 123 15.26 12.36 -6.37
N HIS A 124 14.20 11.82 -6.99
CA HIS A 124 13.96 10.37 -7.12
C HIS A 124 13.95 9.64 -5.77
N ARG A 125 13.47 10.30 -4.72
CA ARG A 125 13.46 9.75 -3.38
C ARG A 125 12.35 8.71 -3.25
N THR A 126 12.68 7.56 -2.65
CA THR A 126 11.67 6.55 -2.32
C THR A 126 10.82 7.01 -1.14
N VAL A 127 9.52 7.17 -1.38
CA VAL A 127 8.53 7.49 -0.34
C VAL A 127 8.05 6.20 0.30
N THR A 128 8.01 6.14 1.63
CA THR A 128 7.55 4.94 2.34
C THR A 128 6.18 5.18 2.97
N VAL A 129 5.23 4.28 2.70
CA VAL A 129 3.90 4.29 3.32
C VAL A 129 3.78 3.06 4.22
N GLN A 130 3.62 3.28 5.52
CA GLN A 130 3.50 2.20 6.49
C GLN A 130 2.04 1.92 6.85
N LEU A 131 1.64 0.67 6.73
CA LEU A 131 0.30 0.17 7.04
C LEU A 131 0.31 -0.67 8.31
N ALA A 132 -0.85 -0.74 8.99
CA ALA A 132 -1.01 -1.49 10.23
C ALA A 132 -1.04 -3.04 10.04
N ALA A 133 -1.00 -3.52 8.80
CA ALA A 133 -0.91 -4.93 8.46
C ALA A 133 0.39 -5.51 9.05
N TYR A 134 0.28 -6.42 10.02
CA TYR A 134 1.42 -6.89 10.81
C TYR A 134 1.86 -8.30 10.43
N ALA A 135 0.92 -9.24 10.30
CA ALA A 135 1.21 -10.64 9.94
C ALA A 135 0.03 -11.24 9.15
N GLU A 136 0.31 -12.20 8.26
CA GLU A 136 -0.71 -12.99 7.57
C GLU A 136 -0.70 -14.43 8.11
N VAL A 137 -1.84 -14.88 8.62
CA VAL A 137 -2.02 -16.22 9.19
C VAL A 137 -3.26 -16.83 8.55
N PHE A 138 -3.10 -17.94 7.83
CA PHE A 138 -4.18 -18.60 7.07
C PHE A 138 -4.96 -17.66 6.12
N GLY A 139 -4.26 -16.75 5.44
CA GLY A 139 -4.86 -15.78 4.51
C GLY A 139 -5.54 -14.57 5.17
N VAL A 140 -5.57 -14.53 6.51
CA VAL A 140 -6.10 -13.40 7.28
C VAL A 140 -4.96 -12.49 7.71
N ILE A 141 -5.06 -11.22 7.34
CA ILE A 141 -4.12 -10.20 7.79
C ILE A 141 -4.51 -9.72 9.19
N LEU A 142 -3.54 -9.72 10.09
CA LEU A 142 -3.68 -9.34 11.48
C LEU A 142 -2.92 -8.05 11.76
N THR A 143 -3.47 -7.23 12.66
CA THR A 143 -2.74 -6.10 13.26
C THR A 143 -1.91 -6.59 14.44
N PHE A 144 -1.00 -5.75 14.92
CA PHE A 144 -0.17 -6.09 16.08
C PHE A 144 -1.02 -6.48 17.30
N TRP A 145 -2.05 -5.71 17.63
CA TRP A 145 -2.91 -5.97 18.79
C TRP A 145 -3.70 -7.27 18.65
N THR A 146 -4.23 -7.58 17.46
CA THR A 146 -4.96 -8.84 17.24
C THR A 146 -4.01 -10.04 17.29
N PHE A 147 -2.80 -9.91 16.74
CA PHE A 147 -1.78 -10.96 16.83
C PHE A 147 -1.37 -11.25 18.28
N MET A 148 -1.12 -10.21 19.09
CA MET A 148 -0.82 -10.37 20.51
C MET A 148 -1.98 -10.98 21.30
N ALA A 149 -3.22 -10.58 21.01
CA ALA A 149 -4.40 -11.16 21.65
C ALA A 149 -4.55 -12.66 21.35
N LEU A 150 -4.32 -13.07 20.09
CA LEU A 150 -4.36 -14.49 19.71
C LEU A 150 -3.29 -15.31 20.45
N ILE A 151 -2.07 -14.79 20.56
CA ILE A 151 -0.99 -15.44 21.32
C ILE A 151 -1.39 -15.59 22.79
N ALA A 152 -1.92 -14.53 23.41
CA ALA A 152 -2.36 -14.57 24.80
C ALA A 152 -3.47 -15.62 25.01
N ILE A 153 -4.44 -15.70 24.09
CA ILE A 153 -5.51 -16.72 24.12
C ILE A 153 -4.92 -18.14 24.06
N VAL A 154 -3.98 -18.39 23.16
CA VAL A 154 -3.33 -19.71 23.04
C VAL A 154 -2.57 -20.06 24.33
N VAL A 155 -1.83 -19.12 24.92
CA VAL A 155 -1.09 -19.35 26.18
C VAL A 155 -2.05 -19.67 27.32
N VAL A 156 -3.14 -18.90 27.47
CA VAL A 156 -4.16 -19.14 28.50
C VAL A 156 -4.81 -20.51 28.31
N LEU A 157 -5.10 -20.90 27.07
CA LEU A 157 -5.70 -22.20 26.74
C LEU A 157 -4.75 -23.35 27.09
N VAL A 158 -3.45 -23.23 26.77
CA VAL A 158 -2.44 -24.23 27.15
C VAL A 158 -2.33 -24.37 28.67
N VAL A 159 -2.30 -23.26 29.39
CA VAL A 159 -2.29 -23.26 30.87
C VAL A 159 -3.55 -23.91 31.43
N ALA A 160 -4.73 -23.56 30.91
CA ALA A 160 -5.99 -24.15 31.35
C ALA A 160 -6.04 -25.66 31.11
N ILE A 161 -5.58 -26.14 29.94
CA ILE A 161 -5.48 -27.57 29.64
C ILE A 161 -4.50 -28.26 30.60
N ALA A 162 -3.35 -27.65 30.89
CA ALA A 162 -2.39 -28.20 31.83
C ALA A 162 -2.99 -28.31 33.24
N VAL A 163 -3.70 -27.28 33.72
CA VAL A 163 -4.40 -27.29 35.01
C VAL A 163 -5.46 -28.39 35.03
N LEU A 164 -6.29 -28.51 33.99
CA LEU A 164 -7.28 -29.57 33.87
C LEU A 164 -6.63 -30.97 33.86
N MET A 165 -5.49 -31.13 33.19
CA MET A 165 -4.75 -32.40 33.12
C MET A 165 -4.18 -32.77 34.49
N VAL A 166 -3.63 -31.80 35.23
CA VAL A 166 -3.14 -32.00 36.61
C VAL A 166 -4.29 -32.37 37.53
N GLU A 167 -5.39 -31.62 37.52
CA GLU A 167 -6.56 -31.89 38.37
C GLU A 167 -7.16 -33.27 38.05
N TYR A 168 -7.28 -33.60 36.77
CA TYR A 168 -7.71 -34.92 36.32
C TYR A 168 -6.76 -36.03 36.81
N SER A 169 -5.44 -35.81 36.72
CA SER A 169 -4.46 -36.79 37.20
C SER A 169 -4.56 -37.02 38.72
N HIS A 170 -4.82 -35.96 39.49
CA HIS A 170 -5.02 -36.04 40.94
C HIS A 170 -6.32 -36.76 41.30
N TRP A 171 -7.42 -36.42 40.64
CA TRP A 171 -8.71 -37.11 40.81
C TRP A 171 -8.61 -38.60 40.49
N ARG A 172 -7.93 -38.95 39.39
CA ARG A 172 -7.74 -40.34 38.95
C ARG A 172 -6.87 -41.15 39.93
N ARG A 173 -5.80 -40.57 40.48
CA ARG A 173 -4.95 -41.26 41.48
C ARG A 173 -5.75 -41.59 42.75
N ARG A 174 -6.59 -40.68 43.22
CA ARG A 174 -7.42 -40.89 44.43
C ARG A 174 -8.50 -41.97 44.26
N THR A 175 -9.00 -42.17 43.05
CA THR A 175 -10.08 -43.14 42.79
C THR A 175 -9.57 -44.59 42.74
N ILE A 176 -8.34 -44.84 42.30
CA ILE A 176 -7.76 -46.20 42.24
C ILE A 176 -7.48 -46.74 43.66
N SER A 177 -6.92 -45.92 44.55
CA SER A 177 -6.63 -46.33 45.94
C SER A 177 -7.88 -46.70 46.74
N ARG A 178 -9.05 -46.15 46.41
CA ARG A 178 -10.32 -46.50 47.06
C ARG A 178 -10.88 -47.86 46.63
N ARG A 179 -10.52 -48.37 45.44
CA ARG A 179 -10.97 -49.69 44.97
C ARG A 179 -10.17 -50.82 45.62
N GLU A 180 -8.87 -50.64 45.80
CA GLU A 180 -7.98 -51.57 46.52
C GLU A 180 -8.40 -51.77 47.98
N LEU A 181 -8.75 -50.69 48.70
CA LEU A 181 -9.18 -50.77 50.11
C LEU A 181 -10.53 -51.48 50.32
N LYS A 182 -11.37 -51.58 49.29
CA LYS A 182 -12.63 -52.35 49.37
C LYS A 182 -12.43 -53.86 49.21
N LEU A 183 -11.33 -54.31 48.61
CA LEU A 183 -11.01 -55.74 48.45
C LEU A 183 -10.35 -56.36 49.70
N ILE A 184 -9.88 -55.55 50.66
CA ILE A 184 -9.15 -56.02 51.86
C ILE A 184 -10.05 -56.14 53.10
N LYS A 185 -11.30 -55.65 53.09
CA LYS A 185 -12.23 -55.89 54.20
C LYS A 185 -12.82 -57.31 54.09
N PRO A 186 -12.55 -58.22 55.05
CA PRO A 186 -13.14 -59.55 55.02
C PRO A 186 -14.65 -59.46 55.19
N GLN A 187 -15.39 -60.20 54.35
CA GLN A 187 -16.81 -60.43 54.59
C GLN A 187 -16.96 -61.22 55.89
N LYS A 188 -17.64 -60.61 56.86
CA LYS A 188 -18.14 -61.26 58.07
C LYS A 188 -19.56 -61.72 57.82
#